data_AF-A0AAC9XJZ9-F1
#
_entry.id   AF-A0AAC9XJZ9-F1
#
_cell.length_a   1.000
_cell.length_b   1.000
_cell.length_c   1.000
_cell.angle_alpha   90.00
_cell.angle_beta   90.00
_cell.angle_gamma   90.00
#
_symmetry.space_group_name_H-M   'P 1'
#
loop_
_entity.id
_entity.type
_entity.pdbx_description
1 polymer ?
#
loop_
_entity_poly.entity_id
_entity_poly.type
_entity_poly.pdbx_seq_one_letter_code
_entity_poly.pdbx_strand_id
1 'polypeptide(L)'
;MPNFTKSFLKKQGLEDKPILLKKNIIDRNKQQHPDITKEQAIRILGNSLYNTEAVLKGKSKRPDYYNLITRIDDKHNDLVTVELSNEKDNYEIVHFFVIRNTTRKKYERDNDELKK
;
A
#
# COMPACT_ATOMS: atom_id res chain seq x y z
N MET A 1 8.82 -16.15 -3.41
CA MET A 1 8.03 -14.94 -3.70
C MET A 1 8.38 -13.87 -2.66
N PRO A 2 8.29 -12.57 -2.99
CA PRO A 2 8.52 -11.50 -2.01
C PRO A 2 7.54 -11.61 -0.84
N ASN A 3 7.95 -11.14 0.33
CA ASN A 3 7.17 -11.22 1.57
C ASN A 3 7.48 -9.99 2.43
N PHE A 4 6.59 -9.61 3.34
CA PHE A 4 6.85 -8.54 4.29
C PHE A 4 7.98 -8.93 5.26
N THR A 5 8.60 -7.93 5.88
CA THR A 5 9.60 -8.17 6.92
C THR A 5 8.94 -8.79 8.15
N LYS A 6 9.67 -9.65 8.86
CA LYS A 6 9.18 -10.28 10.11
C LYS A 6 8.75 -9.26 11.16
N SER A 7 9.45 -8.14 11.24
CA SER A 7 9.11 -7.04 12.15
C SER A 7 7.79 -6.36 11.78
N PHE A 8 7.54 -6.12 10.48
CA PHE A 8 6.28 -5.59 10.00
C PHE A 8 5.12 -6.55 10.31
N LEU A 9 5.26 -7.83 9.95
CA LEU A 9 4.24 -8.85 10.20
C LEU A 9 3.87 -8.92 11.68
N LYS A 10 4.87 -9.00 12.57
CA LYS A 10 4.65 -9.01 14.03
C LYS A 10 3.96 -7.75 14.52
N LYS A 11 4.35 -6.56 14.02
CA LYS A 11 3.75 -5.27 14.40
C LYS A 11 2.27 -5.18 13.99
N GLN A 12 1.91 -5.75 12.85
CA GLN A 12 0.55 -5.71 12.31
C GLN A 12 -0.32 -6.92 12.71
N GLY A 13 0.25 -7.93 13.39
CA GLY A 13 -0.48 -9.16 13.71
C GLY A 13 -0.84 -9.99 12.49
N LEU A 14 0.03 -9.99 11.48
CA LEU A 14 -0.18 -10.66 10.19
C LEU A 14 0.56 -11.99 10.11
N GLU A 15 0.00 -12.92 9.34
CA GLU A 15 0.63 -14.20 9.02
C GLU A 15 1.77 -14.03 8.00
N ASP A 16 2.71 -14.98 8.02
CA ASP A 16 3.85 -15.00 7.11
C ASP A 16 3.46 -15.53 5.73
N LYS A 17 2.80 -14.68 4.95
CA LYS A 17 2.32 -14.99 3.59
C LYS A 17 3.01 -14.14 2.54
N PRO A 18 3.34 -14.72 1.38
CA PRO A 18 3.96 -13.96 0.31
C PRO A 18 3.04 -12.88 -0.27
N ILE A 19 3.64 -11.89 -0.92
CA ILE A 19 2.97 -10.75 -1.55
C ILE A 19 2.93 -11.00 -3.07
N LEU A 20 1.76 -10.84 -3.66
CA LEU A 20 1.51 -11.07 -5.08
C LEU A 20 1.13 -9.76 -5.79
N LEU A 21 1.82 -9.47 -6.90
CA LEU A 21 1.44 -8.43 -7.85
C LEU A 21 1.04 -9.09 -9.17
N LYS A 22 -0.26 -9.04 -9.50
CA LYS A 22 -0.80 -9.63 -10.72
C LYS A 22 -0.59 -8.70 -11.93
N LYS A 23 -0.39 -9.28 -13.12
CA LYS A 23 -0.19 -8.53 -14.38
C LYS A 23 -1.32 -7.52 -14.66
N ASN A 24 -2.57 -7.93 -14.46
CA ASN A 24 -3.73 -7.05 -14.67
C ASN A 24 -3.72 -5.81 -13.75
N ILE A 25 -3.12 -5.91 -12.56
CA ILE A 25 -2.96 -4.77 -11.66
C ILE A 25 -1.89 -3.82 -12.20
N ILE A 26 -0.78 -4.34 -12.75
CA ILE A 26 0.25 -3.53 -13.40
C ILE A 26 -0.36 -2.78 -14.59
N ASP A 27 -1.09 -3.49 -15.46
CA ASP A 27 -1.72 -2.92 -16.65
C ASP A 27 -2.73 -1.82 -16.27
N ARG A 28 -3.59 -2.08 -15.26
CA ARG A 28 -4.56 -1.09 -14.76
C ARG A 28 -3.89 0.13 -14.13
N ASN A 29 -2.82 -0.05 -13.34
CA ASN A 29 -2.09 1.09 -12.77
C ASN A 29 -1.48 1.96 -13.88
N LYS A 30 -0.89 1.35 -14.91
CA LYS A 30 -0.34 2.08 -16.05
C LYS A 30 -1.41 2.87 -16.82
N GLN A 31 -2.64 2.35 -16.92
CA GLN A 31 -3.76 3.07 -17.53
C GLN A 31 -4.24 4.25 -16.66
N GLN A 32 -4.27 4.09 -15.33
CA GLN A 32 -4.78 5.10 -14.40
C GLN A 32 -3.75 6.19 -14.07
N HIS A 33 -2.46 5.83 -14.08
CA HIS A 33 -1.33 6.69 -13.77
C HIS A 33 -0.28 6.58 -14.89
N PRO A 34 -0.59 7.05 -16.12
CA PRO A 34 0.28 6.91 -17.28
C PRO A 34 1.60 7.70 -17.15
N ASP A 35 1.66 8.63 -16.21
CA ASP A 35 2.83 9.43 -15.85
C ASP A 35 3.85 8.68 -14.99
N ILE A 36 3.48 7.54 -14.38
CA ILE A 36 4.38 6.73 -13.56
C ILE A 36 5.30 5.89 -14.46
N THR A 37 6.60 6.16 -14.40
CA THR A 37 7.61 5.35 -15.09
C THR A 37 7.83 4.00 -14.41
N LYS A 38 8.50 3.08 -15.10
CA LYS A 38 8.85 1.77 -14.52
C LYS A 38 9.72 1.91 -13.27
N GLU A 39 10.67 2.83 -13.29
CA GLU A 39 11.59 3.12 -12.18
C GLU A 39 10.81 3.69 -10.99
N GLN A 40 9.86 4.58 -11.25
CA GLN A 40 8.98 5.11 -10.21
C GLN A 40 8.07 4.01 -9.63
N ALA A 41 7.52 3.11 -10.45
CA ALA A 41 6.73 1.98 -9.98
C ALA A 41 7.54 1.06 -9.04
N ILE A 42 8.78 0.72 -9.43
CA ILE A 42 9.70 -0.07 -8.60
C ILE A 42 9.96 0.65 -7.27
N ARG A 43 10.23 1.97 -7.30
CA ARG A 43 10.44 2.79 -6.10
C ARG A 43 9.22 2.81 -5.19
N ILE A 44 8.02 3.05 -5.73
CA ILE A 44 6.76 3.10 -4.97
C ILE A 44 6.52 1.77 -4.26
N LEU A 45 6.67 0.66 -4.98
CA LEU A 45 6.51 -0.69 -4.45
C LEU A 45 7.56 -0.99 -3.37
N GLY A 46 8.84 -0.72 -3.64
CA GLY A 46 9.93 -0.99 -2.70
C GLY A 46 9.78 -0.18 -1.41
N ASN A 47 9.57 1.12 -1.51
CA ASN A 47 9.40 2.00 -0.36
C ASN A 47 8.18 1.61 0.47
N SER A 48 7.01 1.51 -0.15
CA SER A 48 5.77 1.29 0.58
C SER A 48 5.63 -0.10 1.15
N LEU A 49 6.33 -1.12 0.64
CA LEU A 49 6.27 -2.48 1.19
C LEU A 49 7.32 -2.70 2.29
N TYR A 50 8.50 -2.08 2.19
CA TYR A 50 9.63 -2.40 3.06
C TYR A 50 10.05 -1.27 4.02
N ASN A 51 9.66 -0.02 3.73
CA ASN A 51 9.97 1.17 4.52
C ASN A 51 8.69 1.88 5.01
N THR A 52 7.61 1.13 5.20
CA THR A 52 6.28 1.66 5.57
C THR A 52 6.32 2.54 6.82
N GLU A 53 5.86 3.79 6.69
CA GLU A 53 5.70 4.71 7.83
C GLU A 53 4.28 4.65 8.42
N ALA A 54 3.27 4.53 7.56
CA ALA A 54 1.87 4.52 7.96
C ALA A 54 1.12 3.36 7.30
N VAL A 55 0.30 2.67 8.10
CA VAL A 55 -0.64 1.63 7.68
C VAL A 55 -2.03 2.15 7.96
N LEU A 56 -2.79 2.44 6.91
CA LEU A 56 -4.12 3.05 7.02
C LEU A 56 -5.16 2.17 6.34
N LYS A 57 -6.37 2.11 6.88
CA LYS A 57 -7.49 1.45 6.22
C LYS A 57 -7.76 2.06 4.84
N GLY A 58 -7.92 1.21 3.84
CA GLY A 58 -8.33 1.60 2.50
C GLY A 58 -9.76 2.14 2.51
N LYS A 59 -10.05 3.08 1.60
CA LYS A 59 -11.40 3.70 1.47
C LYS A 59 -12.41 2.82 0.74
N SER A 60 -12.01 1.65 0.27
CA SER A 60 -12.94 0.76 -0.40
C SER A 60 -13.92 0.18 0.63
N LYS A 61 -15.09 -0.27 0.17
CA LYS A 61 -16.00 -1.06 1.01
C LYS A 61 -15.39 -2.41 1.45
N ARG A 62 -14.18 -2.74 1.00
CA ARG A 62 -13.54 -4.02 1.30
C ARG A 62 -12.79 -3.91 2.62
N PRO A 63 -13.13 -4.74 3.61
CA PRO A 63 -12.54 -4.64 4.93
C PRO A 63 -11.05 -4.99 4.93
N ASP A 64 -10.53 -5.73 3.96
CA ASP A 64 -9.13 -6.18 4.05
C ASP A 64 -8.15 -5.27 3.32
N TYR A 65 -8.59 -4.12 2.80
CA TYR A 65 -7.73 -3.23 2.03
C TYR A 65 -7.04 -2.24 2.96
N TYR A 66 -5.72 -2.15 2.83
CA TYR A 66 -4.88 -1.22 3.58
C TYR A 66 -3.94 -0.47 2.65
N ASN A 67 -3.73 0.81 2.94
CA ASN A 67 -2.75 1.67 2.29
C ASN A 67 -1.48 1.67 3.14
N LEU A 68 -0.37 1.24 2.55
CA LEU A 68 0.96 1.35 3.10
C LEU A 68 1.61 2.59 2.47
N ILE A 69 2.05 3.53 3.32
CA ILE A 69 2.48 4.86 2.89
C ILE A 69 3.88 5.16 3.41
N THR A 70 4.73 5.70 2.54
CA THR A 70 6.11 6.13 2.86
C THR A 70 6.35 7.54 2.32
N ARG A 71 6.99 8.42 3.09
CA ARG A 71 7.30 9.78 2.63
C ARG A 71 8.44 9.76 1.60
N ILE A 72 8.33 10.59 0.57
CA ILE A 72 9.39 10.79 -0.43
C ILE A 72 10.09 12.12 -0.18
N ASP A 73 9.29 13.17 0.00
CA ASP A 73 9.71 14.53 0.27
C ASP A 73 8.63 15.25 1.12
N ASP A 74 8.77 16.56 1.34
CA ASP A 74 7.82 17.35 2.14
C ASP A 74 6.40 17.42 1.57
N LYS A 75 6.26 17.14 0.27
CA LYS A 75 5.03 17.28 -0.51
C LYS A 75 4.45 15.94 -0.97
N HIS A 76 5.25 14.89 -1.10
CA HIS A 76 4.86 13.65 -1.77
C HIS A 76 5.14 12.40 -0.92
N ASN A 77 4.31 11.39 -1.14
CA ASN A 77 4.39 10.09 -0.48
C ASN A 77 4.14 8.99 -1.51
N ASP A 78 4.87 7.89 -1.40
CA ASP A 78 4.54 6.66 -2.09
C ASP A 78 3.41 5.97 -1.34
N LEU A 79 2.45 5.41 -2.09
CA LEU A 79 1.36 4.63 -1.54
C LEU A 79 1.21 3.33 -2.32
N VAL A 80 1.07 2.23 -1.60
CA VAL A 80 0.63 0.94 -2.13
C VAL A 80 -0.59 0.47 -1.35
N THR A 81 -1.67 0.16 -2.06
CA THR A 81 -2.83 -0.51 -1.49
C THR A 81 -2.65 -2.03 -1.59
N VAL A 82 -2.75 -2.72 -0.46
CA VAL A 82 -2.63 -4.17 -0.33
C VAL A 82 -3.90 -4.74 0.29
N GLU A 83 -4.37 -5.85 -0.23
CA GLU A 83 -5.38 -6.71 0.42
C GLU A 83 -4.67 -7.64 1.41
N LEU A 84 -4.91 -7.41 2.71
CA LEU A 84 -4.34 -8.14 3.83
C LEU A 84 -5.35 -9.17 4.38
N SER A 85 -5.92 -9.97 3.49
CA SER A 85 -6.93 -10.96 3.88
C SER A 85 -6.30 -12.21 4.49
N ASN A 86 -6.91 -12.73 5.56
CA ASN A 86 -6.50 -14.00 6.16
C ASN A 86 -7.06 -15.22 5.42
N GLU A 87 -8.11 -15.04 4.60
CA GLU A 87 -8.77 -16.12 3.85
C GLU A 87 -7.96 -16.59 2.63
N LYS A 88 -6.95 -15.83 2.23
CA LYS A 88 -6.10 -16.13 1.07
C LYS A 88 -4.71 -16.61 1.50
N ASP A 89 -4.07 -17.37 0.62
CA ASP A 89 -2.69 -17.84 0.79
C ASP A 89 -1.64 -16.73 0.56
N ASN A 90 -2.04 -15.61 -0.04
CA ASN A 90 -1.15 -14.51 -0.42
C ASN A 90 -1.80 -13.17 -0.09
N TYR A 91 -0.98 -12.18 0.26
CA TYR A 91 -1.38 -10.78 0.23
C TYR A 91 -1.33 -10.25 -1.20
N GLU A 92 -2.30 -9.43 -1.61
CA GLU A 92 -2.39 -8.97 -2.99
C GLU A 92 -2.22 -7.45 -3.09
N ILE A 93 -1.27 -7.00 -3.92
CA ILE A 93 -1.18 -5.58 -4.28
C ILE A 93 -2.32 -5.28 -5.26
N VAL A 94 -3.12 -4.25 -4.95
CA VAL A 94 -4.29 -3.88 -5.76
C VAL A 94 -4.15 -2.52 -6.43
N HIS A 95 -3.33 -1.62 -5.90
CA HIS A 95 -3.07 -0.29 -6.48
C HIS A 95 -1.78 0.31 -5.95
N PHE A 96 -1.12 1.20 -6.72
CA PHE A 96 0.07 1.91 -6.26
C PHE A 96 0.27 3.22 -7.02
N PHE A 97 0.57 4.30 -6.32
CA PHE A 97 0.77 5.63 -6.92
C PHE A 97 1.39 6.61 -5.91
N VAL A 98 1.73 7.81 -6.39
CA VAL A 98 2.21 8.91 -5.53
C VAL A 98 1.02 9.75 -5.08
N ILE A 99 1.00 10.10 -3.78
CA ILE A 99 0.01 11.04 -3.22
C ILE A 99 0.68 12.28 -2.64
N ARG A 100 -0.06 13.39 -2.64
CA ARG A 100 0.36 14.61 -1.94
C ARG A 100 0.23 14.45 -0.42
N ASN A 101 1.01 15.21 0.33
CA ASN A 101 0.99 15.24 1.79
C ASN A 101 -0.39 15.63 2.34
N THR A 102 -1.13 16.49 1.63
CA THR A 102 -2.53 16.83 1.98
C THR A 102 -3.46 15.62 1.87
N THR A 103 -3.27 14.77 0.86
CA THR A 103 -4.03 13.52 0.72
C THR A 103 -3.69 12.54 1.83
N ARG A 104 -2.40 12.38 2.19
CA ARG A 104 -1.97 11.55 3.33
C ARG A 104 -2.65 11.99 4.63
N LYS A 105 -2.59 13.29 4.96
CA LYS A 105 -3.23 13.86 6.16
C LYS A 105 -4.73 13.60 6.20
N LYS A 106 -5.40 13.69 5.05
CA LYS A 106 -6.83 13.32 4.94
C LYS A 106 -7.04 11.85 5.30
N TYR A 107 -6.23 10.94 4.78
CA TYR A 107 -6.37 9.51 5.05
C TYR A 107 -6.11 9.16 6.52
N GLU A 108 -5.13 9.82 7.15
CA GLU A 108 -4.82 9.67 8.57
C GLU A 108 -6.03 10.11 9.42
N ARG A 109 -6.58 11.29 9.17
CA ARG A 109 -7.79 11.79 9.87
C ARG A 109 -8.98 10.85 9.70
N ASP A 110 -9.28 10.42 8.46
CA ASP A 110 -10.38 9.51 8.19
C ASP A 110 -10.18 8.16 8.92
N ASN A 111 -8.93 7.71 9.14
CA ASN A 111 -8.63 6.51 9.91
C ASN A 111 -8.78 6.69 11.43
N ASP A 112 -8.46 7.87 11.95
CA ASP A 112 -8.63 8.16 13.37
C ASP A 112 -10.10 8.28 13.74
N GLU A 113 -10.96 8.73 12.82
CA GLU A 113 -12.42 8.71 13.00
C GLU A 113 -12.99 7.29 13.05
N LEU A 114 -12.38 6.31 12.36
CA LEU A 114 -12.79 4.90 12.43
C LEU A 114 -12.45 4.22 13.78
N LYS A 115 -11.56 4.82 14.58
CA LYS A 115 -11.15 4.29 15.88
C LYS A 115 -11.98 4.83 17.05
N LYS A 116 -12.87 5.79 16.79
CA LYS A 116 -13.78 6.38 17.78
C LYS A 116 -15.09 5.61 17.82
#